data_AF-A0A8T3QCW2-F1
#
_entry.id   AF-A0A8T3QCW2-F1
#
_cell.length_a   1.000
_cell.length_b   1.000
_cell.length_c   1.000
_cell.angle_alpha   90.00
_cell.angle_beta   90.00
_cell.angle_gamma   90.00
#
_symmetry.space_group_name_H-M   'P 1'
#
loop_
_entity.id
_entity.type
_entity.pdbx_description
1 polymer ?
#
loop_
_entity_poly.entity_id
_entity_poly.type
_entity_poly.pdbx_seq_one_letter_code
_entity_poly.pdbx_strand_id
1 'polypeptide(L)'
;VTRQRTLAEPTDLTEPIFRAALELARPEVRGKRIRLLGVTASNLGDRQQLALFSTDDPRHRRAIEAADLVRRRFGDRAVTRGRLVGADLPAPFERDPRNPVDRRARGMPIEPDETPDSDERRDNLAVSDADDSPMDEP
;
A
#
# COMPACT_ATOMS: atom_id res chain seq x y z
N VAL A 1 4.03 -10.86 -13.17
CA VAL A 1 2.93 -11.07 -14.13
C VAL A 1 1.80 -10.16 -13.71
N THR A 2 1.22 -9.41 -14.65
CA THR A 2 0.05 -8.56 -14.41
C THR A 2 -1.08 -9.03 -15.32
N ARG A 3 -2.31 -9.02 -14.79
CA ARG A 3 -3.54 -9.37 -15.51
C ARG A 3 -4.56 -8.28 -15.24
N GLN A 4 -5.42 -8.01 -16.23
CA GLN A 4 -6.48 -7.01 -16.12
C GLN A 4 -7.77 -7.54 -16.74
N ARG A 5 -8.91 -7.08 -16.22
CA ARG A 5 -10.25 -7.36 -16.77
C ARG A 5 -11.14 -6.14 -16.53
N THR A 6 -11.85 -5.72 -17.56
CA THR A 6 -12.93 -4.73 -17.43
C THR A 6 -14.19 -5.43 -16.94
N LEU A 7 -14.83 -4.88 -15.91
CA LEU A 7 -16.13 -5.37 -15.44
C LEU A 7 -17.24 -4.82 -16.34
N ALA A 8 -18.34 -5.57 -16.48
CA ALA A 8 -19.47 -5.16 -17.32
C ALA A 8 -20.15 -3.89 -16.77
N GLU A 9 -20.23 -3.77 -15.44
CA GLU A 9 -20.80 -2.62 -14.75
C GLU A 9 -19.72 -1.96 -13.87
N PRO A 10 -19.66 -0.62 -13.82
CA PRO A 10 -18.80 0.10 -12.88
C PRO A 10 -19.28 -0.17 -11.46
N THR A 11 -18.34 -0.45 -10.54
CA THR A 11 -18.69 -0.85 -9.16
C THR A 11 -17.66 -0.34 -8.16
N ASP A 12 -18.16 0.13 -7.02
CA ASP A 12 -17.39 0.45 -5.81
C ASP A 12 -17.51 -0.66 -4.74
N LEU A 13 -18.26 -1.73 -5.03
CA LEU A 13 -18.50 -2.81 -4.10
C LEU A 13 -17.27 -3.71 -3.98
N THR A 14 -16.92 -4.09 -2.76
CA THR A 14 -15.74 -4.92 -2.52
C THR A 14 -15.87 -6.34 -3.08
N GLU A 15 -17.08 -6.90 -3.13
CA GLU A 15 -17.30 -8.30 -3.53
C GLU A 15 -17.02 -8.57 -5.02
N PRO A 16 -17.57 -7.79 -5.98
CA PRO A 16 -17.21 -7.92 -7.39
C PRO A 16 -15.70 -7.77 -7.64
N ILE A 17 -15.05 -6.79 -7.00
CA ILE A 17 -13.61 -6.55 -7.13
C ILE A 17 -12.82 -7.74 -6.58
N PHE A 18 -13.18 -8.25 -5.40
CA PHE A 18 -12.53 -9.41 -4.79
C PHE A 18 -12.64 -10.66 -5.67
N ARG A 19 -13.82 -10.95 -6.22
CA ARG A 19 -14.02 -12.11 -7.10
C ARG A 19 -13.20 -12.00 -8.38
N ALA A 20 -13.23 -10.84 -9.03
CA ALA A 20 -12.43 -10.59 -10.23
C ALA A 20 -10.94 -10.76 -9.97
N ALA A 21 -10.41 -10.17 -8.90
CA ALA A 21 -9.01 -10.31 -8.53
C ALA A 21 -8.63 -11.77 -8.24
N LEU A 22 -9.50 -12.52 -7.55
CA LEU A 22 -9.26 -13.92 -7.23
C LEU A 22 -9.22 -14.80 -8.49
N GLU A 23 -10.14 -14.57 -9.44
CA GLU A 23 -10.18 -15.28 -10.72
C GLU A 23 -8.93 -15.01 -11.56
N LEU A 24 -8.46 -13.76 -11.60
CA LEU A 24 -7.24 -13.38 -12.32
C LEU A 24 -5.98 -13.94 -11.65
N ALA A 25 -5.94 -14.00 -10.32
CA ALA A 25 -4.77 -14.45 -9.58
C ALA A 25 -4.64 -15.98 -9.57
N ARG A 26 -5.73 -16.72 -9.41
CA ARG A 26 -5.73 -18.19 -9.19
C ARG A 26 -4.83 -18.99 -10.16
N PRO A 27 -4.85 -18.77 -11.48
CA PRO A 27 -3.99 -19.51 -12.41
C PRO A 27 -2.50 -19.21 -12.21
N GLU A 28 -2.17 -17.97 -11.84
CA GLU A 28 -0.79 -17.49 -11.76
C GLU A 28 -0.09 -17.85 -10.45
N VAL A 29 -0.88 -17.93 -9.37
CA VAL A 29 -0.41 -18.08 -7.97
C VAL A 29 -0.27 -19.54 -7.53
N ARG A 30 -0.85 -20.49 -8.25
CA ARG A 30 -0.87 -21.89 -7.84
C ARG A 30 0.55 -22.48 -7.78
N GLY A 31 0.95 -22.97 -6.61
CA GLY A 31 2.24 -23.64 -6.40
C GLY A 31 3.45 -22.69 -6.31
N LYS A 32 3.25 -21.37 -6.23
CA LYS A 32 4.34 -20.39 -6.18
C LYS A 32 4.36 -19.63 -4.86
N ARG A 33 5.56 -19.35 -4.34
CA ARG A 33 5.76 -18.37 -3.26
C ARG A 33 5.67 -16.97 -3.84
N ILE A 34 4.83 -16.12 -3.27
CA ILE A 34 4.54 -14.78 -3.78
C ILE A 34 5.04 -13.77 -2.77
N ARG A 35 5.82 -12.80 -3.24
CA ARG A 35 6.32 -11.68 -2.43
C ARG A 35 5.38 -10.47 -2.46
N LEU A 36 4.68 -10.27 -3.57
CA LEU A 36 3.77 -9.14 -3.77
C LEU A 36 2.54 -9.56 -4.60
N LEU A 37 1.35 -9.23 -4.10
CA LEU A 37 0.10 -9.31 -4.84
C LEU A 37 -0.66 -8.00 -4.62
N GLY A 38 -0.70 -7.16 -5.65
CA GLY A 38 -1.44 -5.92 -5.66
C GLY A 38 -2.72 -6.05 -6.49
N VAL A 39 -3.77 -5.33 -6.08
CA VAL A 39 -4.99 -5.15 -6.87
C VAL A 39 -5.14 -3.65 -7.09
N THR A 40 -5.29 -3.25 -8.34
CA THR A 40 -5.45 -1.84 -8.75
C THR A 40 -6.71 -1.72 -9.59
N ALA A 41 -7.50 -0.67 -9.34
CA ALA A 41 -8.61 -0.28 -10.20
C ALA A 41 -8.19 0.87 -11.11
N SER A 42 -8.70 0.89 -12.32
CA SER A 42 -8.53 1.97 -13.31
C SER A 42 -9.88 2.28 -13.96
N ASN A 43 -9.93 3.30 -14.83
CA ASN A 43 -11.17 3.75 -15.47
C ASN A 43 -12.26 4.14 -14.46
N LEU A 44 -11.85 4.89 -13.43
CA LEU A 44 -12.76 5.44 -12.43
C LEU A 44 -13.57 6.59 -13.04
N GLY A 45 -14.84 6.70 -12.65
CA GLY A 45 -15.73 7.77 -13.10
C GLY A 45 -16.62 8.25 -11.97
N ASP A 46 -17.40 9.30 -12.25
CA ASP A 46 -18.34 9.86 -11.30
C ASP A 46 -19.46 8.88 -10.96
N ARG A 47 -20.12 9.12 -9.82
CA ARG A 47 -21.30 8.34 -9.43
C ARG A 47 -22.40 8.51 -10.48
N GLN A 48 -22.69 7.43 -11.19
CA GLN A 48 -23.78 7.39 -12.15
C GLN A 48 -25.10 7.07 -11.46
N GLN A 49 -26.21 7.52 -12.06
CA GLN A 49 -27.55 7.15 -11.61
C GLN A 49 -27.69 5.62 -11.64
N LEU A 50 -28.13 5.05 -10.52
CA LEU A 50 -28.36 3.61 -10.42
C LEU A 50 -29.44 3.18 -11.42
N ALA A 51 -29.25 2.01 -12.03
CA ALA A 51 -30.29 1.41 -12.86
C ALA A 51 -31.57 1.19 -12.04
N LEU A 52 -32.73 1.48 -12.63
CA LEU A 52 -34.04 1.25 -12.01
C LEU A 52 -34.25 -0.23 -11.61
N PHE A 53 -33.55 -1.14 -12.30
CA PHE A 53 -33.54 -2.58 -12.05
C PHE A 53 -32.10 -3.10 -11.90
N SER A 54 -31.34 -2.54 -10.96
CA SER A 54 -30.01 -3.05 -10.67
C SER A 54 -30.09 -4.47 -10.11
N THR A 55 -29.19 -5.35 -10.57
CA THR A 55 -29.02 -6.69 -10.00
C THR A 55 -28.49 -6.67 -8.56
N ASP A 56 -27.95 -5.52 -8.13
CA ASP A 56 -27.46 -5.30 -6.78
C ASP A 56 -28.61 -5.15 -5.77
N ASP A 57 -28.55 -5.91 -4.67
CA ASP A 57 -29.45 -5.78 -3.54
C ASP A 57 -29.22 -4.42 -2.82
N PRO A 58 -30.21 -3.50 -2.79
CA PRO A 58 -30.07 -2.21 -2.12
C PRO A 58 -29.77 -2.34 -0.63
N ARG A 59 -30.20 -3.44 0.01
CA ARG A 59 -29.90 -3.72 1.41
C ARG A 59 -28.41 -4.04 1.61
N HIS A 60 -27.82 -4.75 0.66
CA HIS A 60 -26.39 -5.06 0.67
C HIS A 60 -25.55 -3.79 0.54
N ARG A 61 -25.90 -2.90 -0.40
CA ARG A 61 -25.20 -1.61 -0.57
C ARG A 61 -25.24 -0.76 0.70
N ARG A 62 -26.42 -0.59 1.31
CA ARG A 62 -26.56 0.12 2.60
C ARG A 62 -25.72 -0.49 3.72
N ALA A 63 -25.59 -1.82 3.76
CA ALA A 63 -24.77 -2.48 4.75
C ALA A 63 -23.27 -2.19 4.55
N ILE A 64 -22.79 -2.14 3.31
CA ILE A 64 -21.41 -1.74 3.01
C ILE A 64 -21.16 -0.28 3.40
N GLU A 65 -22.06 0.63 3.01
CA GLU A 65 -21.95 2.04 3.38
C GLU A 65 -21.92 2.25 4.91
N ALA A 66 -22.77 1.51 5.65
CA ALA A 66 -22.78 1.53 7.10
C ALA A 66 -21.47 0.98 7.69
N ALA A 67 -20.95 -0.13 7.15
CA ALA A 67 -19.67 -0.68 7.59
C ALA A 67 -18.52 0.32 7.38
N ASP A 68 -18.51 1.02 6.25
CA ASP A 68 -17.50 2.02 5.95
C ASP A 68 -17.63 3.27 6.84
N LEU A 69 -18.84 3.69 7.17
CA LEU A 69 -19.08 4.75 8.17
C LEU A 69 -18.51 4.36 9.55
N VAL A 70 -18.73 3.12 9.97
CA VAL A 70 -18.20 2.62 11.25
C VAL A 70 -16.67 2.60 11.20
N ARG A 71 -16.05 2.14 10.11
CA ARG A 71 -14.59 2.18 9.96
C ARG A 71 -14.02 3.59 10.01
N ARG A 72 -14.65 4.55 9.30
CA ARG A 72 -14.23 5.96 9.33
C ARG A 72 -14.29 6.56 10.74
N ARG A 73 -15.24 6.14 11.57
CA ARG A 73 -15.45 6.69 12.91
C ARG A 73 -14.61 5.99 13.99
N PHE A 74 -14.46 4.67 13.90
CA PHE A 74 -13.89 3.85 14.98
C PHE A 74 -12.59 3.13 14.57
N GLY A 75 -12.08 3.40 13.37
CA GLY A 75 -10.86 2.81 12.81
C GLY A 75 -11.13 1.60 11.91
N ASP A 76 -10.17 1.27 11.06
CA ASP A 76 -10.31 0.24 10.02
C ASP A 76 -10.60 -1.16 10.55
N ARG A 77 -10.20 -1.44 11.80
CA ARG A 77 -10.44 -2.73 12.45
C ARG A 77 -11.83 -2.85 13.09
N ALA A 78 -12.61 -1.77 13.17
CA ALA A 78 -13.91 -1.76 13.83
C ALA A 78 -14.93 -2.71 13.17
N VAL A 79 -14.86 -2.88 11.85
CA VAL A 79 -15.67 -3.86 11.12
C VAL A 79 -14.78 -4.69 10.20
N THR A 80 -14.62 -5.97 10.54
CA THR A 80 -13.81 -6.93 9.80
C THR A 80 -14.69 -8.04 9.21
N ARG A 81 -14.34 -8.54 8.01
CA ARG A 81 -15.06 -9.69 7.44
C ARG A 81 -14.83 -10.93 8.30
N GLY A 82 -15.87 -11.73 8.53
CA GLY A 82 -15.79 -12.94 9.37
C GLY A 82 -14.63 -13.88 9.01
N ARG A 83 -14.34 -14.06 7.72
CA ARG A 83 -13.22 -14.89 7.23
C ARG A 83 -11.82 -14.40 7.65
N LEU A 84 -11.71 -13.17 8.13
CA LEU A 84 -10.45 -12.54 8.57
C LEU A 84 -10.35 -12.45 10.10
N VAL A 85 -11.37 -12.92 10.84
CA VAL A 85 -11.31 -12.93 12.31
C VAL A 85 -10.17 -13.87 12.74
N GLY A 86 -9.27 -13.37 13.60
CA GLY A 86 -8.06 -14.08 14.01
C GLY A 86 -6.96 -14.15 12.94
N ALA A 87 -7.20 -13.62 11.74
CA ALA A 87 -6.11 -13.33 10.82
C ALA A 87 -5.45 -12.04 11.33
N ASP A 88 -4.28 -12.15 11.96
CA ASP A 88 -3.51 -11.01 12.44
C ASP A 88 -2.91 -10.19 11.28
N LEU A 89 -3.71 -9.85 10.27
CA LEU A 89 -3.31 -8.98 9.19
C LEU A 89 -3.23 -7.54 9.72
N PRO A 90 -2.22 -6.75 9.31
CA PRO A 90 -2.18 -5.32 9.60
C PRO A 90 -3.44 -4.63 9.03
N ALA A 91 -3.81 -3.45 9.54
CA ALA A 91 -4.91 -2.73 8.91
C ALA A 91 -4.49 -2.32 7.48
N PRO A 92 -5.46 -2.10 6.58
CA PRO A 92 -5.17 -1.57 5.26
C PRO A 92 -4.32 -0.29 5.37
N PHE A 93 -3.28 -0.17 4.54
CA PHE A 93 -2.41 1.02 4.42
C PHE A 93 -1.52 1.38 5.62
N GLU A 94 -1.60 0.69 6.76
CA GLU A 94 -0.66 0.85 7.88
C GLU A 94 0.74 0.27 7.61
N ARG A 95 0.93 -0.37 6.46
CA ARG A 95 2.15 -1.13 6.13
C ARG A 95 2.69 -0.78 4.75
N ASP A 96 4.01 -0.71 4.62
CA ASP A 96 4.68 -0.69 3.32
C ASP A 96 4.41 -2.02 2.57
N PRO A 97 3.79 -1.97 1.36
CA PRO A 97 3.55 -3.15 0.54
C PRO A 97 4.82 -3.94 0.17
N ARG A 98 6.02 -3.34 0.29
CA ARG A 98 7.30 -4.02 0.08
C ARG A 98 7.72 -4.91 1.24
N ASN A 99 7.11 -4.76 2.42
CA ASN A 99 7.42 -5.56 3.59
C ASN A 99 6.56 -6.86 3.57
N PRO A 100 7.15 -8.08 3.63
CA PRO A 100 6.42 -9.34 3.47
C PRO A 100 5.55 -9.72 4.67
N VAL A 101 4.31 -10.18 4.43
CA VAL A 101 3.34 -10.59 5.47
C VAL A 101 3.71 -11.94 6.11
N ASP A 102 4.91 -12.05 6.66
CA ASP A 102 5.39 -13.26 7.30
C ASP A 102 4.88 -13.37 8.74
N ARG A 103 4.07 -14.41 8.99
CA ARG A 103 3.60 -14.78 10.33
C ARG A 103 4.77 -15.09 11.30
N ARG A 104 5.95 -15.44 10.77
CA ARG A 104 7.16 -15.77 11.54
C ARG A 104 8.01 -14.56 11.95
N ALA A 105 7.80 -13.39 11.33
CA ALA A 105 8.61 -12.20 11.59
C ALA A 105 8.12 -11.38 12.79
N ARG A 106 6.92 -11.67 13.34
CA ARG A 106 6.50 -11.08 14.61
C ARG A 106 7.28 -11.72 15.76
N GLY A 107 8.37 -11.04 16.12
CA GLY A 107 9.39 -11.44 17.09
C GLY A 107 10.73 -10.75 16.83
N MET A 108 10.95 -10.19 15.63
CA MET A 108 12.12 -9.37 15.35
C MET A 108 11.77 -7.88 15.56
N PRO A 109 12.53 -7.13 16.37
CA PRO A 109 12.36 -5.69 16.46
C PRO A 109 12.51 -5.07 15.07
N ILE A 110 11.53 -4.27 14.66
CA ILE A 110 11.73 -3.35 13.54
C ILE A 110 12.53 -2.20 14.15
N GLU A 111 13.84 -2.15 13.86
CA GLU A 111 14.65 -0.98 14.17
C GLU A 111 14.00 0.23 13.50
N PRO A 112 13.78 1.35 14.21
CA PRO A 112 13.24 2.55 13.60
C PRO A 112 14.23 3.07 12.55
N ASP A 113 13.72 3.37 11.35
CA ASP A 113 14.48 3.97 10.24
C ASP A 113 15.38 5.10 10.75
N GLU A 114 16.69 4.94 10.56
CA GLU A 114 17.66 5.99 10.79
C GLU A 114 17.28 7.21 9.92
N THR A 115 16.99 8.32 10.59
CA THR A 115 16.87 9.64 9.94
C THR A 115 18.09 9.90 9.07
N PRO A 116 17.93 10.40 7.83
CA PRO A 116 19.06 10.61 6.95
C PRO A 116 20.03 11.62 7.56
N ASP A 117 21.27 11.15 7.64
CA ASP A 117 22.50 11.78 8.08
C ASP A 117 22.55 13.28 7.72
N SER A 118 22.59 14.14 8.74
CA SER A 118 23.04 15.50 8.58
C SER A 118 24.57 15.45 8.42
N ASP A 119 25.04 15.53 7.18
CA ASP A 119 26.45 15.69 6.83
C ASP A 119 27.01 16.96 7.48
N GLU A 120 27.52 16.82 8.70
CA GLU A 120 28.45 17.75 9.33
C GLU A 120 29.80 17.04 9.54
N ARG A 121 30.83 17.66 8.95
CA ARG A 121 32.26 17.61 9.29
C ARG A 121 33.11 16.55 8.61
N ARG A 122 33.92 17.07 7.67
CA ARG A 122 35.34 16.73 7.61
C ARG A 122 36.16 18.00 7.70
N ASP A 123 36.49 18.37 8.94
CA ASP A 123 37.77 19.02 9.21
C ASP A 123 38.87 17.99 8.92
N ASN A 124 39.95 18.42 8.27
CA ASN A 124 41.32 18.02 8.60
C ASN A 124 42.31 18.98 7.91
N LEU A 125 43.00 19.73 8.76
CA LEU A 125 44.19 20.54 8.50
C LEU A 125 45.28 19.75 7.74
N ALA A 126 45.90 20.39 6.77
CA ALA A 126 47.32 20.18 6.46
C ALA A 126 47.99 21.55 6.32
N VAL A 127 48.91 21.81 7.25
CA VAL A 127 49.82 22.95 7.31
C VAL A 127 50.96 22.73 6.31
N SER A 128 51.30 23.76 5.55
CA SER A 128 52.66 23.96 5.04
C SER A 128 52.93 25.46 4.88
N ASP A 129 53.69 25.99 5.83
CA ASP A 129 54.41 27.27 5.73
C ASP A 129 55.68 27.11 4.87
N ALA A 130 56.17 28.25 4.33
CA ALA A 130 57.32 28.51 3.45
C ALA A 130 57.05 28.35 1.93
N ASP A 131 57.34 29.31 1.04
CA ASP A 131 58.49 30.21 1.03
C ASP A 131 58.19 31.60 0.41
N ASP A 132 58.98 32.58 0.85
CA ASP A 132 59.09 33.98 0.43
C ASP A 132 59.90 34.14 -0.88
N SER A 133 59.43 34.96 -1.84
CA SER A 133 60.26 35.93 -2.59
C SER A 133 59.45 36.76 -3.64
N PRO A 134 59.79 38.05 -3.90
CA PRO A 134 59.00 39.02 -4.69
C PRO A 134 59.59 39.37 -6.09
N MET A 135 58.90 40.28 -6.82
CA MET A 135 59.28 41.06 -8.04
C MET A 135 59.14 40.30 -9.39
N ASP A 136 58.74 40.87 -10.53
CA ASP A 136 58.79 42.25 -11.06
C ASP A 136 57.68 42.50 -12.12
N GLU A 137 57.23 43.76 -12.25
CA GLU A 137 56.50 44.33 -13.41
C GLU A 137 57.45 44.49 -14.63
N PRO A 138 56.90 44.69 -15.84
CA PRO A 138 56.71 46.08 -16.32
C PRO A 138 55.30 46.38 -16.87
#